data_AF-A0A6A4WIG0-F1
#
_entry.id   AF-A0A6A4WIG0-F1
#
_cell.length_a   1.000
_cell.length_b   1.000
_cell.length_c   1.000
_cell.angle_alpha   90.00
_cell.angle_beta   90.00
_cell.angle_gamma   90.00
#
_symmetry.space_group_name_H-M   'P 1'
#
loop_
_entity.id
_entity.type
_entity.pdbx_description
1 polymer ?
#
loop_
_entity_poly.entity_id
_entity_poly.type
_entity_poly.pdbx_seq_one_letter_code
_entity_poly.pdbx_strand_id
1 'polypeptide(L)'
;MLRLSSATYRKQGRRPTAIDDKMQALLLRCQGLIYLRLFRLRETELRRLQRQNAEMKAQSLCERLAADPSCAVPVEMFRALLWCNEQYTHLQNSLDYWEQAERQLQAAQETAQFFSEVDCAMGGLVSTSSLLSLVYYIRETTRRLQDMHSRTGP
;
A
#
# COMPACT_ATOMS: atom_id res chain seq x y z
N MET A 1 -11.77 0.80 -5.30
CA MET A 1 -12.27 -0.59 -5.45
C MET A 1 -11.88 -1.49 -4.26
N LEU A 2 -10.61 -1.62 -3.86
CA LEU A 2 -10.20 -2.49 -2.72
C LEU A 2 -10.66 -2.02 -1.32
N ARG A 3 -10.81 -0.71 -1.07
CA ARG A 3 -11.38 -0.22 0.21
C ARG A 3 -12.86 -0.59 0.37
N LEU A 4 -13.59 -0.81 -0.72
CA LEU A 4 -15.00 -1.20 -0.67
C LEU A 4 -15.13 -2.65 -0.20
N SER A 5 -14.27 -3.57 -0.65
CA SER A 5 -14.31 -4.96 -0.20
C SER A 5 -14.11 -5.11 1.33
N SER A 6 -13.21 -4.32 1.92
CA SER A 6 -12.97 -4.34 3.38
C SER A 6 -14.14 -3.72 4.17
N ALA A 7 -14.76 -2.65 3.66
CA ALA A 7 -15.93 -2.03 4.27
C ALA A 7 -17.20 -2.89 4.15
N THR A 8 -17.38 -3.59 3.03
CA THR A 8 -18.51 -4.53 2.85
C THR A 8 -18.38 -5.75 3.76
N TYR A 9 -17.15 -6.23 4.02
CA TYR A 9 -16.89 -7.33 4.94
C TYR A 9 -17.24 -6.98 6.40
N ARG A 10 -16.85 -5.80 6.88
CA ARG A 10 -17.19 -5.35 8.25
C ARG A 10 -18.67 -5.03 8.45
N LYS A 11 -19.39 -4.66 7.39
CA LYS A 11 -20.82 -4.29 7.46
C LYS A 11 -21.78 -5.48 7.60
N GLN A 12 -21.32 -6.72 7.50
CA GLN A 12 -22.19 -7.90 7.59
C GLN A 12 -22.53 -8.38 9.01
N GLY A 13 -22.06 -7.73 10.08
CA GLY A 13 -22.41 -8.11 11.46
C GLY A 13 -21.99 -9.52 11.88
N ARG A 14 -21.26 -10.25 11.01
CA ARG A 14 -20.65 -11.55 11.29
C ARG A 14 -19.44 -11.36 12.19
N ARG A 15 -19.26 -12.25 13.17
CA ARG A 15 -18.01 -12.34 13.92
C ARG A 15 -16.87 -12.59 12.93
N PRO A 16 -15.73 -11.86 13.02
CA PRO A 16 -14.56 -12.13 12.19
C PRO A 16 -14.16 -13.60 12.34
N THR A 17 -14.08 -14.30 11.21
CA THR A 17 -13.60 -15.68 11.13
C THR A 17 -12.12 -15.68 10.74
N ALA A 18 -11.41 -16.78 11.00
CA ALA A 18 -10.02 -16.94 10.57
C ALA A 18 -9.83 -16.77 9.05
N ILE A 19 -10.87 -17.00 8.24
CA ILE A 19 -10.87 -16.75 6.79
C ILE A 19 -10.88 -15.24 6.50
N ASP A 20 -11.60 -14.44 7.29
CA ASP A 20 -11.68 -12.98 7.15
C ASP A 20 -10.34 -12.33 7.48
N ASP A 21 -9.65 -12.84 8.50
CA ASP A 21 -8.30 -12.37 8.87
C ASP A 21 -7.28 -12.67 7.77
N LYS A 22 -7.32 -13.90 7.20
CA LYS A 22 -6.47 -14.28 6.06
C LYS A 22 -6.78 -13.44 4.82
N MET A 23 -8.05 -13.17 4.53
CA MET A 23 -8.43 -12.29 3.43
C MET A 23 -8.01 -10.84 3.65
N GLN A 24 -8.17 -10.32 4.86
CA GLN A 24 -7.74 -8.96 5.17
C GLN A 24 -6.23 -8.80 5.04
N ALA A 25 -5.44 -9.74 5.54
CA ALA A 25 -3.99 -9.74 5.39
C ALA A 25 -3.57 -9.77 3.90
N LEU A 26 -4.25 -10.58 3.07
CA LEU A 26 -4.03 -10.60 1.62
C LEU A 26 -4.36 -9.25 0.99
N LEU A 27 -5.52 -8.65 1.32
CA LEU A 27 -5.93 -7.36 0.80
C LEU A 27 -4.95 -6.24 1.17
N LEU A 28 -4.43 -6.23 2.39
CA LEU A 28 -3.43 -5.27 2.85
C LEU A 28 -2.12 -5.41 2.07
N ARG A 29 -1.60 -6.64 1.87
CA ARG A 29 -0.42 -6.88 1.01
C ARG A 29 -0.65 -6.37 -0.42
N CYS A 30 -1.83 -6.62 -0.99
CA CYS A 30 -2.19 -6.15 -2.33
C CYS A 30 -2.23 -4.62 -2.41
N GLN A 31 -2.87 -3.98 -1.43
CA GLN A 31 -2.93 -2.51 -1.36
C GLN A 31 -1.54 -1.91 -1.26
N GLY A 32 -0.68 -2.44 -0.38
CA GLY A 32 0.72 -2.02 -0.25
C GLY A 32 1.45 -2.04 -1.59
N LEU A 33 1.44 -3.19 -2.28
CA LEU A 33 2.13 -3.33 -3.57
C LEU A 33 1.55 -2.42 -4.66
N ILE A 34 0.24 -2.26 -4.73
CA ILE A 34 -0.39 -1.37 -5.73
C ILE A 34 0.04 0.09 -5.49
N TYR A 35 0.02 0.56 -4.24
CA TYR A 35 0.48 1.90 -3.92
C TYR A 35 1.98 2.09 -4.20
N LEU A 36 2.81 1.07 -3.93
CA LEU A 36 4.23 1.11 -4.30
C LEU A 36 4.43 1.22 -5.81
N ARG A 37 3.61 0.54 -6.60
CA ARG A 37 3.67 0.59 -8.07
C ARG A 37 3.19 1.94 -8.60
N LEU A 38 2.11 2.49 -8.05
CA LEU A 38 1.66 3.84 -8.37
C LEU A 38 2.76 4.88 -8.12
N PHE A 39 3.44 4.77 -6.97
CA PHE A 39 4.59 5.62 -6.66
C PHE A 39 5.74 5.42 -7.68
N ARG A 40 6.15 4.19 -7.95
CA ARG A 40 7.26 3.90 -8.88
C ARG A 40 6.99 4.38 -10.32
N LEU A 41 5.73 4.36 -10.78
CA LEU A 41 5.35 4.91 -12.09
C LEU A 41 5.57 6.43 -12.19
N ARG A 42 5.60 7.13 -11.06
CA ARG A 42 5.77 8.59 -10.97
C ARG A 42 7.12 8.99 -10.38
N GLU A 43 7.95 8.04 -9.99
CA GLU A 43 9.21 8.28 -9.28
C GLU A 43 10.22 9.09 -10.11
N THR A 44 10.28 8.85 -11.42
CA THR A 44 11.15 9.60 -12.33
C THR A 44 10.77 11.08 -12.39
N GLU A 45 9.47 11.35 -12.56
CA GLU A 45 8.92 12.71 -12.59
C GLU A 45 9.03 13.39 -11.22
N LEU A 46 8.83 12.63 -10.14
CA LEU A 46 9.00 13.11 -8.77
C LEU A 46 10.44 13.52 -8.50
N ARG A 47 11.43 12.73 -8.90
CA ARG A 47 12.85 13.08 -8.76
C ARG A 47 13.21 14.32 -9.59
N ARG A 48 12.61 14.51 -10.76
CA ARG A 48 12.78 15.70 -11.60
C ARG A 48 12.21 16.95 -10.93
N LEU A 49 10.97 16.89 -10.48
CA LEU A 49 10.29 18.00 -9.79
C LEU A 49 10.93 18.31 -8.44
N GLN A 50 11.48 17.32 -7.74
CA GLN A 50 12.25 17.54 -6.52
C GLN A 50 13.54 18.28 -6.77
N ARG A 51 14.27 17.96 -7.85
CA ARG A 51 15.48 18.71 -8.24
C ARG A 51 15.14 20.15 -8.60
N GLN A 52 14.10 20.36 -9.40
CA GLN A 52 13.61 21.70 -9.73
C GLN A 52 13.16 22.48 -8.48
N ASN A 53 12.47 21.82 -7.55
CA ASN A 53 12.10 22.42 -6.27
C ASN A 53 13.32 22.67 -5.37
N ALA A 54 14.36 21.84 -5.40
CA ALA A 54 15.59 22.05 -4.64
C ALA A 54 16.41 23.23 -5.19
N GLU A 55 16.45 23.36 -6.52
CA GLU A 55 17.07 24.49 -7.22
C GLU A 55 16.32 25.81 -6.94
N MET A 56 14.97 25.79 -6.95
CA MET A 56 14.16 26.96 -6.55
C MET A 56 14.25 27.27 -5.05
N LYS A 57 14.35 26.26 -4.18
CA LYS A 57 14.61 26.43 -2.74
C LYS A 57 15.96 27.10 -2.48
N ALA A 58 16.97 26.84 -3.31
CA ALA A 58 18.26 27.49 -3.24
C ALA A 58 18.22 28.97 -3.66
N GLN A 59 17.14 29.44 -4.30
CA GLN A 59 17.13 30.72 -5.00
C GLN A 59 16.45 31.90 -4.29
N SER A 60 15.85 31.78 -3.10
CA SER A 60 15.43 32.91 -2.20
C SER A 60 14.19 32.63 -1.33
N LEU A 61 13.41 31.58 -1.63
CA LEU A 61 12.09 31.37 -1.00
C LEU A 61 12.17 30.86 0.46
N CYS A 62 13.20 30.08 0.82
CA CYS A 62 13.38 29.64 2.21
C CYS A 62 13.79 30.78 3.14
N GLU A 63 14.61 31.74 2.68
CA GLU A 63 14.93 32.95 3.45
C GLU A 63 13.70 33.83 3.66
N ARG A 64 12.86 33.95 2.61
CA ARG A 64 11.60 34.70 2.69
C ARG A 64 10.56 34.04 3.59
N LEU A 65 10.43 32.71 3.57
CA LEU A 65 9.53 31.96 4.46
C LEU A 65 10.03 31.93 5.91
N ALA A 66 11.34 31.94 6.13
CA ALA A 66 11.94 32.05 7.47
C ALA A 66 11.77 33.46 8.06
N ALA A 67 11.75 34.50 7.21
CA ALA A 67 11.49 35.87 7.62
C ALA A 67 10.00 36.19 7.81
N ASP A 68 9.13 35.60 6.97
CA ASP A 68 7.67 35.75 7.05
C ASP A 68 6.96 34.43 6.72
N PRO A 69 6.33 33.77 7.73
CA PRO A 69 5.58 32.53 7.54
C PRO A 69 4.36 32.66 6.61
N SER A 70 3.91 33.89 6.32
CA SER A 70 2.75 34.19 5.47
C SER A 70 3.11 34.55 4.03
N CYS A 71 4.40 34.47 3.66
CA CYS A 71 4.91 34.81 2.34
C CYS A 71 4.16 34.07 1.20
N ALA A 72 3.70 34.83 0.21
CA ALA A 72 3.06 34.28 -0.99
C ALA A 72 4.05 33.43 -1.83
N VAL A 73 3.61 32.23 -2.19
CA VAL A 73 4.37 31.27 -3.00
C VAL A 73 3.82 31.27 -4.44
N PRO A 74 4.68 31.21 -5.48
CA PRO A 74 4.22 31.05 -6.85
C PRO A 74 3.31 29.82 -7.01
N VAL A 75 2.23 29.98 -7.78
CA VAL A 75 1.17 28.97 -7.93
C VAL A 75 1.71 27.66 -8.50
N GLU A 76 2.69 27.74 -9.39
CA GLU A 76 3.35 26.60 -10.02
C GLU A 76 4.13 25.79 -8.99
N MET A 77 4.84 26.46 -8.08
CA MET A 77 5.56 25.80 -6.99
C MET A 77 4.60 25.18 -5.99
N PHE A 78 3.53 25.88 -5.62
CA PHE A 78 2.49 25.33 -4.75
C PHE A 78 1.85 24.07 -5.36
N ARG A 79 1.50 24.09 -6.66
CA ARG A 79 0.97 22.93 -7.38
C ARG A 79 1.98 21.77 -7.44
N ALA A 80 3.25 22.06 -7.72
CA ALA A 80 4.31 21.05 -7.74
C ALA A 80 4.51 20.41 -6.35
N LEU A 81 4.44 21.20 -5.28
CA LEU A 81 4.52 20.72 -3.90
C LEU A 81 3.31 19.85 -3.53
N LEU A 82 2.10 20.27 -3.86
CA LEU A 82 0.89 19.47 -3.66
C LEU A 82 0.98 18.12 -4.40
N TRP A 83 1.41 18.14 -5.66
CA TRP A 83 1.61 16.94 -6.44
C TRP A 83 2.67 16.02 -5.83
N CYS A 84 3.82 16.57 -5.41
CA CYS A 84 4.85 15.78 -4.72
C CYS A 84 4.30 15.16 -3.44
N ASN A 85 3.52 15.91 -2.65
CA ASN A 85 2.91 15.42 -1.41
C ASN A 85 1.94 14.26 -1.68
N GLU A 86 1.12 14.35 -2.73
CA GLU A 86 0.26 13.24 -3.15
C GLU A 86 1.06 11.97 -3.48
N GLN A 87 2.18 12.10 -4.20
CA GLN A 87 3.03 10.95 -4.51
C GLN A 87 3.69 10.36 -3.26
N TYR A 88 4.17 11.21 -2.34
CA TYR A 88 4.68 10.75 -1.06
C TYR A 88 3.61 10.06 -0.20
N THR A 89 2.38 10.53 -0.27
CA THR A 89 1.23 9.90 0.37
C THR A 89 1.02 8.48 -0.17
N HIS A 90 1.21 8.22 -1.47
CA HIS A 90 1.17 6.86 -2.00
C HIS A 90 2.29 5.97 -1.42
N LEU A 91 3.51 6.47 -1.29
CA LEU A 91 4.61 5.72 -0.67
C LEU A 91 4.33 5.42 0.81
N GLN A 92 3.87 6.41 1.58
CA GLN A 92 3.51 6.23 2.99
C GLN A 92 2.42 5.19 3.15
N ASN A 93 1.31 5.32 2.41
CA ASN A 93 0.24 4.33 2.43
C ASN A 93 0.73 2.94 2.06
N SER A 94 1.64 2.82 1.08
CA SER A 94 2.22 1.54 0.72
C SER A 94 2.92 0.86 1.90
N LEU A 95 3.74 1.62 2.63
CA LEU A 95 4.49 1.10 3.78
C LEU A 95 3.54 0.77 4.93
N ASP A 96 2.58 1.65 5.22
CA ASP A 96 1.60 1.46 6.29
C ASP A 96 0.76 0.20 6.06
N TYR A 97 0.29 -0.03 4.83
CA TYR A 97 -0.48 -1.24 4.50
C TYR A 97 0.36 -2.50 4.56
N TRP A 98 1.64 -2.42 4.15
CA TRP A 98 2.55 -3.55 4.22
C TRP A 98 2.85 -3.94 5.67
N GLU A 99 3.14 -2.96 6.52
CA GLU A 99 3.39 -3.17 7.95
C GLU A 99 2.15 -3.69 8.67
N GLN A 100 0.96 -3.15 8.38
CA GLN A 100 -0.30 -3.67 8.90
C GLN A 100 -0.54 -5.14 8.53
N ALA A 101 -0.21 -5.52 7.30
CA ALA A 101 -0.32 -6.91 6.88
C ALA A 101 0.63 -7.80 7.71
N GLU A 102 1.91 -7.42 7.81
CA GLU A 102 2.91 -8.18 8.57
C GLU A 102 2.52 -8.37 10.04
N ARG A 103 1.99 -7.32 10.70
CA ARG A 103 1.46 -7.44 12.06
C ARG A 103 0.30 -8.43 12.15
N GLN A 104 -0.60 -8.44 11.17
CA GLN A 104 -1.74 -9.36 11.14
C GLN A 104 -1.31 -10.82 10.89
N LEU A 105 -0.25 -11.03 10.12
CA LEU A 105 0.39 -12.34 9.97
C LEU A 105 1.02 -12.82 11.28
N GLN A 106 1.73 -11.94 11.99
CA GLN A 106 2.38 -12.28 13.26
C GLN A 106 1.40 -12.49 14.42
N ALA A 107 0.24 -11.82 14.38
CA ALA A 107 -0.75 -11.90 15.45
C ALA A 107 -1.45 -13.27 15.55
N ALA A 108 -1.59 -14.00 14.45
CA ALA A 108 -2.30 -15.27 14.40
C ALA A 108 -1.44 -16.36 13.76
N GLN A 109 -1.05 -17.37 14.54
CA GLN A 109 -0.20 -18.47 14.09
C GLN A 109 -0.82 -19.24 12.90
N GLU A 110 -2.15 -19.43 12.89
CA GLU A 110 -2.86 -20.06 11.77
C GLU A 110 -2.80 -19.24 10.47
N THR A 111 -2.76 -17.92 10.59
CA THR A 111 -2.60 -17.00 9.44
C THR A 111 -1.16 -17.05 8.94
N ALA A 112 -0.18 -17.03 9.83
CA ALA A 112 1.23 -17.17 9.48
C ALA A 112 1.53 -18.50 8.75
N GLN A 113 1.04 -19.62 9.30
CA GLN A 113 1.23 -20.95 8.70
C GLN A 113 0.60 -21.03 7.31
N PHE A 114 -0.64 -20.56 7.17
CA PHE A 114 -1.33 -20.52 5.88
C PHE A 114 -0.53 -19.77 4.82
N PHE A 115 -0.03 -18.57 5.14
CA PHE A 115 0.75 -17.80 4.19
C PHE A 115 2.15 -18.39 3.95
N SER A 116 2.76 -19.05 4.94
CA SER A 116 4.00 -19.78 4.73
C SER A 116 3.82 -20.92 3.73
N GLU A 117 2.70 -21.64 3.77
CA GLU A 117 2.39 -22.68 2.77
C GLU A 117 2.16 -22.11 1.36
N VAL A 118 1.61 -20.89 1.27
CA VAL A 118 1.44 -20.19 -0.01
C VAL A 118 2.80 -19.71 -0.53
N ASP A 119 3.63 -19.13 0.35
CA ASP A 119 4.97 -18.65 0.04
C ASP A 119 5.89 -19.80 -0.42
N CYS A 120 5.77 -20.99 0.18
CA CYS A 120 6.48 -22.20 -0.26
C CYS A 120 6.08 -22.67 -1.66
N ALA A 121 4.81 -22.47 -2.06
CA ALA A 121 4.31 -22.94 -3.35
C ALA A 121 4.57 -21.95 -4.50
N MET A 122 4.52 -20.64 -4.22
CA MET A 122 4.54 -19.60 -5.25
C MET A 122 5.81 -18.73 -5.24
N GLY A 123 6.69 -18.91 -4.24
CA GLY A 123 7.77 -17.99 -3.93
C GLY A 123 7.23 -16.78 -3.18
N GLY A 124 7.84 -16.47 -2.03
CA GLY A 124 7.36 -15.43 -1.13
C GLY A 124 7.15 -14.08 -1.81
N LEU A 125 6.04 -13.41 -1.48
CA LEU A 125 5.70 -12.13 -2.08
C LEU A 125 6.57 -11.01 -1.46
N VAL A 126 7.56 -10.53 -2.20
CA VAL A 126 8.43 -9.40 -1.80
C VAL A 126 7.92 -8.08 -2.38
N SER A 127 8.25 -6.94 -1.76
CA SER A 127 7.97 -5.58 -2.26
C SER A 127 8.47 -5.28 -3.69
N THR A 128 9.38 -6.11 -4.21
CA THR A 128 9.92 -6.04 -5.56
C THR A 128 9.16 -6.89 -6.57
N SER A 129 8.27 -7.79 -6.13
CA SER A 129 7.56 -8.78 -6.99
C SER A 129 6.73 -8.14 -8.08
N SER A 130 6.72 -8.73 -9.28
CA SER A 130 5.93 -8.20 -10.41
C SER A 130 4.42 -8.21 -10.12
N LEU A 131 3.65 -7.37 -10.84
CA LEU A 131 2.19 -7.42 -10.77
C LEU A 131 1.64 -8.79 -11.21
N LEU A 132 2.33 -9.46 -12.13
CA LEU A 132 1.97 -10.80 -12.57
C LEU A 132 2.11 -11.80 -11.40
N SER A 133 3.25 -11.77 -10.69
CA SER A 133 3.48 -12.55 -9.48
C SER A 133 2.41 -12.27 -8.41
N LEU A 134 2.02 -11.00 -8.24
CA LEU A 134 0.94 -10.62 -7.33
C LEU A 134 -0.40 -11.24 -7.73
N VAL A 135 -0.79 -11.18 -9.01
CA VAL A 135 -2.05 -11.77 -9.48
C VAL A 135 -2.06 -13.28 -9.30
N TYR A 136 -0.95 -13.97 -9.60
CA TYR A 136 -0.83 -15.41 -9.36
C TYR A 136 -0.93 -15.75 -7.87
N TYR A 137 -0.24 -14.98 -7.02
CA TYR A 137 -0.28 -15.14 -5.58
C TYR A 137 -1.70 -14.95 -5.02
N ILE A 138 -2.42 -13.91 -5.47
CA ILE A 138 -3.82 -13.68 -5.08
C ILE A 138 -4.68 -14.84 -5.52
N ARG A 139 -4.58 -15.29 -6.77
CA ARG A 139 -5.38 -16.39 -7.30
C ARG A 139 -5.19 -17.67 -6.50
N GLU A 140 -3.95 -18.05 -6.21
CA GLU A 140 -3.67 -19.25 -5.43
C GLU A 140 -4.15 -19.10 -3.97
N THR A 141 -3.94 -17.93 -3.36
CA THR A 141 -4.43 -17.66 -2.00
C THR A 141 -5.96 -17.74 -1.93
N THR A 142 -6.66 -17.10 -2.87
CA THR A 142 -8.13 -17.14 -2.93
C THR A 142 -8.65 -18.55 -3.20
N ARG A 143 -7.98 -19.32 -4.06
CA ARG A 143 -8.34 -20.73 -4.31
C ARG A 143 -8.24 -21.56 -3.03
N ARG A 144 -7.14 -21.44 -2.28
CA ARG A 144 -6.98 -22.14 -1.00
C ARG A 144 -7.97 -21.69 0.07
N LEU A 145 -8.31 -20.40 0.10
CA LEU A 145 -9.35 -19.88 1.01
C LEU A 145 -10.74 -20.41 0.67
N GLN A 146 -11.05 -20.57 -0.62
CA GLN A 146 -12.30 -21.20 -1.08
C GLN A 146 -12.34 -22.67 -0.68
N ASP A 147 -11.25 -23.43 -0.87
CA ASP A 147 -11.15 -24.82 -0.45
C ASP A 147 -11.35 -24.97 1.07
N MET A 148 -10.76 -24.06 1.87
CA MET A 148 -10.98 -24.01 3.31
C MET A 148 -12.44 -23.72 3.64
N HIS A 149 -13.04 -22.73 2.98
CA HIS A 149 -14.45 -22.37 3.20
C HIS A 149 -15.38 -23.55 2.91
N SER A 150 -15.15 -24.27 1.80
CA SER A 150 -15.92 -25.46 1.42
C SER A 150 -15.76 -26.63 2.40
N ARG A 151 -14.62 -26.76 3.09
CA ARG A 151 -14.40 -27.76 4.15
C ARG A 151 -15.01 -27.36 5.50
N THR A 152 -15.26 -26.07 5.71
CA THR A 152 -15.86 -25.50 6.93
C THR A 152 -17.34 -25.15 6.80
N GLY A 153 -17.95 -25.37 5.63
CA GLY A 153 -19.40 -25.22 5.41
C GLY A 153 -20.19 -26.43 5.96
N PRO A 154 -21.50 -26.25 6.25
CA PRO A 154 -22.33 -27.20 7.00
C PRO A 154 -22.46 -28.59 6.36
#